data_AF-A0A2K2VYF6-F1
#
_entry.id   AF-A0A2K2VYF6-F1
#
_cell.length_a   1.000
_cell.length_b   1.000
_cell.length_c   1.000
_cell.angle_alpha   90.00
_cell.angle_beta   90.00
_cell.angle_gamma   90.00
#
_symmetry.space_group_name_H-M   'P 1'
#
loop_
_entity.id
_entity.type
_entity.pdbx_description
1 polymer ?
#
loop_
_entity_poly.entity_id
_entity_poly.type
_entity_poly.pdbx_seq_one_letter_code
_entity_poly.pdbx_strand_id
1 'polypeptide(L)'
;MWVFFSIAVAGSLVTYLSAGDYSLLDNILNTSDLVLVVTVSVFIFIFGDRSTRFNRFDLGCLIAVLAIVMFWVISQQHVVSHVSIQVILVIAYFPVISRIWKSNENTESFAAWIGLFLAPCISLLSSKGVLATIYSLRAIISTSVLLALMVRAELKQGNDRKSEPAI
;
A
#
# COMPACT_ATOMS: atom_id res chain seq x y z
N MET A 1 -9.93 4.92 4.36
CA MET A 1 -8.72 4.30 3.80
C MET A 1 -7.45 5.15 3.95
N TRP A 2 -7.31 6.26 3.23
CA TRP A 2 -6.02 6.98 3.14
C TRP A 2 -5.43 7.45 4.48
N VAL A 3 -6.27 7.88 5.44
CA VAL A 3 -5.83 8.30 6.77
C VAL A 3 -5.08 7.21 7.54
N PHE A 4 -5.61 5.97 7.58
CA PHE A 4 -4.89 4.89 8.28
C PHE A 4 -3.58 4.56 7.56
N PHE A 5 -3.58 4.66 6.22
CA PHE A 5 -2.41 4.42 5.40
C PHE A 5 -1.32 5.47 5.67
N SER A 6 -1.70 6.76 5.81
CA SER A 6 -0.79 7.82 6.22
C SER A 6 -0.18 7.56 7.60
N ILE A 7 -0.99 7.15 8.59
CA ILE A 7 -0.48 6.84 9.94
C ILE A 7 0.47 5.63 9.90
N ALA A 8 0.11 4.58 9.16
CA ALA A 8 0.94 3.39 9.03
C ALA A 8 2.27 3.69 8.34
N VAL A 9 2.26 4.39 7.20
CA VAL A 9 3.47 4.75 6.45
C VAL A 9 4.34 5.72 7.26
N ALA A 10 3.75 6.67 7.98
CA ALA A 10 4.48 7.54 8.90
C ALA A 10 5.11 6.75 10.06
N GLY A 11 4.36 5.86 10.70
CA GLY A 11 4.88 4.99 11.77
C GLY A 11 6.01 4.08 11.29
N SER A 12 5.88 3.53 10.08
CA SER A 12 6.95 2.77 9.41
C SER A 12 8.21 3.63 9.24
N LEU A 13 8.08 4.86 8.75
CA LEU A 13 9.22 5.75 8.55
C LEU A 13 9.88 6.15 9.87
N VAL A 14 9.08 6.49 10.89
CA VAL A 14 9.60 6.89 12.21
C VAL A 14 10.29 5.73 12.89
N THR A 15 9.72 4.52 12.84
CA THR A 15 10.37 3.31 13.40
C THR A 15 11.68 3.00 12.67
N TYR A 16 11.75 3.24 11.36
CA TYR A 16 12.99 3.12 10.58
C TYR A 16 14.05 4.13 11.01
N LEU A 17 13.72 5.42 11.05
CA LEU A 17 14.65 6.49 11.45
C LEU A 17 15.11 6.34 12.91
N SER A 18 14.27 5.76 13.77
CA SER A 18 14.62 5.55 15.18
C SER A 18 15.50 4.31 15.39
N ALA A 19 15.64 3.43 14.40
CA ALA A 19 16.40 2.18 14.53
C ALA A 19 17.92 2.37 14.39
N GLY A 20 18.41 3.55 13.98
CA GLY A 20 19.83 3.84 13.81
C GLY A 20 20.06 5.17 13.08
N ASP A 21 21.30 5.39 12.60
CA ASP A 21 21.68 6.59 11.84
C ASP A 21 21.20 6.53 10.38
N TYR A 22 19.89 6.47 10.19
CA TYR A 22 19.25 6.47 8.88
C TYR A 22 18.66 7.84 8.54
N SER A 23 18.73 8.19 7.26
CA SER A 23 18.11 9.40 6.72
C SER A 23 16.85 9.09 5.92
N LEU A 24 16.04 10.11 5.63
CA LEU A 24 14.83 10.00 4.80
C LEU A 24 15.12 9.47 3.39
N LEU A 25 16.32 9.72 2.87
CA LEU A 25 16.74 9.28 1.53
C LEU A 25 17.13 7.80 1.50
N ASP A 26 17.55 7.25 2.65
CA ASP A 26 17.95 5.84 2.75
C ASP A 26 16.73 4.88 2.68
N ASN A 27 15.53 5.42 2.86
CA ASN A 27 14.27 4.75 2.58
C ASN A 27 13.36 5.65 1.72
N ILE A 28 13.87 6.01 0.54
CA ILE A 28 13.21 6.94 -0.38
C ILE A 28 11.80 6.49 -0.78
N LEU A 29 11.53 5.18 -0.86
CA LEU A 29 10.19 4.67 -1.13
C LEU A 29 9.22 4.99 0.02
N ASN A 30 9.57 4.69 1.27
CA ASN A 30 8.69 5.01 2.40
C ASN A 30 8.46 6.52 2.51
N THR A 31 9.49 7.34 2.28
CA THR A 31 9.37 8.79 2.28
C THR A 31 8.45 9.28 1.15
N SER A 32 8.61 8.76 -0.06
CA SER A 32 7.79 9.12 -1.22
C SER A 32 6.33 8.69 -1.03
N ASP A 33 6.12 7.48 -0.51
CA ASP A 33 4.80 6.97 -0.14
C ASP A 33 4.14 7.89 0.87
N LEU A 34 4.87 8.35 1.90
CA LEU A 34 4.34 9.26 2.92
C LEU A 34 3.84 10.56 2.29
N VAL A 35 4.63 11.17 1.41
CA VAL A 35 4.25 12.39 0.70
C VAL A 35 3.01 12.16 -0.15
N LEU A 36 2.98 11.07 -0.93
CA LEU A 36 1.84 10.72 -1.78
C LEU A 36 0.57 10.55 -0.94
N VAL A 37 0.60 9.72 0.09
CA VAL A 37 -0.61 9.33 0.84
C VAL A 37 -1.13 10.48 1.71
N VAL A 38 -0.25 11.32 2.24
CA VAL A 38 -0.63 12.54 2.95
C VAL A 38 -1.25 13.54 1.98
N THR A 39 -0.62 13.76 0.82
CA THR A 39 -1.16 14.66 -0.21
C THR A 39 -2.55 14.21 -0.63
N VAL A 40 -2.72 12.95 -1.02
CA VAL A 40 -4.04 12.39 -1.39
C VAL A 40 -5.05 12.53 -0.24
N SER A 41 -4.63 12.27 1.01
CA SER A 41 -5.52 12.44 2.18
C SER A 41 -5.97 13.89 2.35
N VAL A 42 -5.06 14.87 2.18
CA VAL A 42 -5.39 16.30 2.26
C VAL A 42 -6.31 16.73 1.13
N PHE A 43 -6.04 16.32 -0.11
CA PHE A 43 -6.92 16.61 -1.24
C PHE A 43 -8.32 16.04 -1.04
N ILE A 44 -8.43 14.80 -0.55
CA ILE A 44 -9.73 14.21 -0.21
C ILE A 44 -10.40 14.95 0.96
N PHE A 45 -9.64 15.41 1.95
CA PHE A 45 -10.20 16.16 3.06
C PHE A 45 -10.78 17.51 2.63
N ILE A 46 -10.14 18.19 1.67
CA ILE A 46 -10.57 19.51 1.18
C ILE A 46 -11.67 19.40 0.10
N PHE A 47 -11.50 18.47 -0.85
CA PHE A 47 -12.33 18.39 -2.06
C PHE A 47 -13.19 17.13 -2.16
N GLY A 48 -13.04 16.17 -1.24
CA GLY A 48 -13.73 14.89 -1.31
C GLY A 48 -15.15 14.93 -0.76
N ASP A 49 -16.06 14.22 -1.43
CA ASP A 49 -17.43 14.03 -0.98
C ASP A 49 -17.54 13.15 0.28
N ARG A 50 -18.64 13.32 1.04
CA ARG A 50 -19.00 12.51 2.23
C ARG A 50 -19.09 11.00 1.97
N SER A 51 -19.08 10.56 0.71
CA SER A 51 -19.11 9.15 0.34
C SER A 51 -17.74 8.43 0.43
N THR A 52 -16.70 9.10 0.94
CA THR A 52 -15.41 8.53 1.36
C THR A 52 -15.54 7.65 2.62
N ARG A 53 -16.57 6.82 2.67
CA ARG A 53 -17.00 6.10 3.88
C ARG A 53 -15.93 5.12 4.31
N PHE A 54 -15.38 5.39 5.48
CA PHE A 54 -14.65 4.41 6.28
C PHE A 54 -15.47 3.12 6.37
N ASN A 55 -14.97 2.03 5.78
CA ASN A 55 -15.57 0.72 5.94
C ASN A 55 -15.21 0.15 7.33
N ARG A 56 -15.98 -0.81 7.83
CA ARG A 56 -15.64 -1.53 9.08
C ARG A 56 -14.24 -2.17 9.01
N PHE A 57 -13.85 -2.61 7.82
CA PHE A 57 -12.51 -3.12 7.56
C PHE A 57 -11.43 -2.03 7.75
N ASP A 58 -11.61 -0.86 7.15
CA ASP A 58 -10.70 0.29 7.31
C ASP A 58 -10.58 0.72 8.77
N LEU A 59 -11.69 0.68 9.52
CA LEU A 59 -11.68 0.98 10.95
C LEU A 59 -10.89 -0.06 11.74
N GLY A 60 -11.03 -1.35 11.40
CA GLY A 60 -10.21 -2.41 11.99
C GLY A 60 -8.72 -2.23 11.72
N CYS A 61 -8.34 -1.92 10.48
CA CYS A 61 -6.95 -1.59 10.12
C CYS A 61 -6.44 -0.36 10.88
N LEU A 62 -7.26 0.68 11.02
CA LEU A 62 -6.91 1.89 11.77
C LEU A 62 -6.64 1.58 13.24
N ILE A 63 -7.54 0.86 13.91
CA ILE A 63 -7.38 0.48 15.32
C ILE A 63 -6.11 -0.35 15.50
N ALA A 64 -5.86 -1.31 14.61
CA ALA A 64 -4.69 -2.18 14.68
C ALA A 64 -3.37 -1.41 14.47
N VAL A 65 -3.32 -0.46 13.53
CA VAL A 65 -2.14 0.42 13.34
C VAL A 65 -1.91 1.29 14.58
N LEU A 66 -2.97 1.91 15.13
CA LEU A 66 -2.85 2.70 16.35
C LEU A 66 -2.36 1.87 17.54
N ALA A 67 -2.82 0.62 17.67
CA ALA A 67 -2.33 -0.30 18.68
C ALA A 67 -0.84 -0.62 18.51
N ILE A 68 -0.37 -0.84 17.27
CA ILE A 68 1.07 -1.05 17.01
C ILE A 68 1.88 0.20 17.35
N VAL A 69 1.40 1.39 16.98
CA VAL A 69 2.10 2.64 17.32
C VAL A 69 2.16 2.84 18.83
N MET A 70 1.07 2.61 19.56
CA MET A 70 1.06 2.68 21.03
C MET A 70 2.02 1.64 21.64
N PHE A 71 2.00 0.41 21.14
CA PHE A 71 2.96 -0.63 21.55
C PHE A 71 4.40 -0.20 21.31
N TRP A 72 4.69 0.41 20.16
CA TRP A 72 6.03 0.90 19.83
C TRP A 72 6.49 1.99 20.78
N VAL A 73 5.64 2.98 21.07
CA VAL A 73 5.96 4.08 22.00
C VAL A 73 6.36 3.55 23.38
N ILE A 74 5.72 2.48 23.85
CA ILE A 74 6.01 1.87 25.15
C ILE A 74 7.23 0.93 25.10
N SER A 75 7.28 0.03 24.11
CA SER A 75 8.29 -1.03 24.05
C SER A 75 9.61 -0.61 23.42
N GLN A 76 9.60 0.47 22.62
CA GLN A 76 10.71 0.92 21.77
C GLN A 76 11.25 -0.18 20.83
N GLN A 77 10.46 -1.23 20.56
CA GLN A 77 10.85 -2.32 19.67
C GLN A 77 10.63 -1.91 18.21
N HIS A 78 11.61 -1.21 17.62
CA HIS A 78 11.54 -0.64 16.27
C HIS A 78 11.27 -1.70 15.19
N VAL A 79 12.01 -2.82 15.23
CA VAL A 79 11.91 -3.87 14.20
C VAL A 79 10.55 -4.56 14.23
N VAL A 80 10.11 -4.97 15.43
CA VAL A 80 8.81 -5.65 15.60
C VAL A 80 7.69 -4.75 15.11
N SER A 81 7.68 -3.50 15.55
CA SER A 81 6.64 -2.53 15.20
C SER A 81 6.62 -2.24 13.70
N HIS A 82 7.78 -2.05 13.08
CA HIS A 82 7.89 -1.84 11.64
C HIS A 82 7.34 -3.05 10.85
N VAL A 83 7.76 -4.27 11.21
CA VAL A 83 7.29 -5.50 10.54
C VAL A 83 5.78 -5.67 10.72
N SER A 84 5.24 -5.43 11.92
CA SER A 84 3.80 -5.48 12.17
C SER A 84 3.03 -4.47 11.32
N ILE A 85 3.56 -3.25 11.15
CA ILE A 85 2.98 -2.25 10.24
C ILE A 85 2.97 -2.76 8.80
N GLN A 86 4.07 -3.34 8.32
CA GLN A 86 4.12 -3.90 6.95
C GLN A 86 3.07 -5.00 6.74
N VAL A 87 2.88 -5.88 7.74
CA VAL A 87 1.86 -6.94 7.68
C VAL A 87 0.46 -6.35 7.55
N ILE A 88 0.12 -5.32 8.33
CA ILE A 88 -1.19 -4.66 8.20
C ILE A 88 -1.34 -3.99 6.83
N LEU A 89 -0.29 -3.34 6.32
CA LEU A 89 -0.33 -2.74 4.98
C LEU A 89 -0.59 -3.79 3.90
N VAL A 90 -0.07 -5.02 4.05
CA VAL A 90 -0.39 -6.13 3.14
C VAL A 90 -1.84 -6.59 3.28
N ILE A 91 -2.32 -6.78 4.51
CA ILE A 91 -3.71 -7.16 4.78
C ILE A 91 -4.68 -6.12 4.22
N ALA A 92 -4.31 -4.84 4.26
CA ALA A 92 -5.09 -3.74 3.72
C ALA A 92 -5.33 -3.82 2.21
N TYR A 93 -4.60 -4.64 1.46
CA TYR A 93 -4.89 -4.90 0.03
C TYR A 93 -6.07 -5.86 -0.17
N PHE A 94 -6.50 -6.60 0.85
CA PHE A 94 -7.56 -7.60 0.70
C PHE A 94 -8.87 -7.04 0.10
N PRO A 95 -9.38 -5.86 0.50
CA PRO A 95 -10.56 -5.27 -0.13
C PRO A 95 -10.34 -4.97 -1.62
N VAL A 96 -9.15 -4.51 -2.00
CA VAL A 96 -8.78 -4.19 -3.38
C VAL A 96 -8.72 -5.47 -4.22
N ILE A 97 -8.05 -6.51 -3.71
CA ILE A 97 -7.97 -7.84 -4.32
C ILE A 97 -9.39 -8.41 -4.50
N SER A 98 -10.23 -8.35 -3.47
CA SER A 98 -11.61 -8.84 -3.52
C SER A 98 -12.44 -8.07 -4.56
N ARG A 99 -12.23 -6.75 -4.68
CA ARG A 99 -12.90 -5.90 -5.68
C ARG A 99 -12.50 -6.29 -7.09
N ILE A 100 -11.20 -6.41 -7.38
CA ILE A 100 -10.71 -6.79 -8.72
C ILE A 100 -11.16 -8.21 -9.07
N TRP A 101 -11.12 -9.14 -8.11
CA TRP A 101 -11.54 -10.52 -8.34
C TRP A 101 -13.02 -10.65 -8.71
N LYS A 102 -13.88 -9.78 -8.16
CA LYS A 102 -15.32 -9.77 -8.43
C LYS A 102 -15.70 -8.91 -9.63
N SER A 103 -14.88 -7.93 -10.00
CA SER A 103 -15.12 -7.08 -11.16
C SER A 103 -14.94 -7.89 -12.45
N ASN A 104 -15.85 -7.73 -13.41
CA ASN A 104 -15.71 -8.35 -14.73
C ASN A 104 -14.97 -7.45 -15.74
N GLU A 105 -14.62 -6.24 -15.33
CA GLU A 105 -13.88 -5.26 -16.14
C GLU A 105 -12.71 -4.69 -15.36
N ASN A 106 -11.58 -4.52 -16.04
CA ASN A 106 -10.41 -3.85 -15.51
C ASN A 106 -10.54 -2.34 -15.78
N THR A 107 -10.94 -1.58 -14.76
CA THR A 107 -11.09 -0.11 -14.85
C THR A 107 -9.83 0.64 -14.46
N GLU A 108 -8.75 -0.08 -14.12
CA GLU A 108 -7.51 0.49 -13.61
C GLU A 108 -6.44 0.58 -14.71
N SER A 109 -5.64 1.65 -14.70
CA SER A 109 -4.60 1.87 -15.71
C SER A 109 -3.38 0.98 -15.47
N PHE A 110 -3.13 0.01 -16.36
CA PHE A 110 -1.92 -0.82 -16.33
C PHE A 110 -0.63 0.01 -16.27
N ALA A 111 -0.57 1.13 -17.00
CA ALA A 111 0.61 2.00 -17.00
C ALA A 111 0.91 2.58 -15.62
N ALA A 112 -0.14 2.98 -14.87
CA ALA A 112 0.02 3.46 -13.51
C ALA A 112 0.55 2.37 -12.56
N TRP A 113 0.02 1.14 -12.68
CA TRP A 113 0.44 0.00 -11.85
C TRP A 113 1.85 -0.50 -12.18
N ILE A 114 2.26 -0.46 -13.45
CA ILE A 114 3.65 -0.74 -13.85
C ILE A 114 4.58 0.33 -13.26
N GLY A 115 4.21 1.62 -13.31
CA GLY A 115 4.96 2.69 -12.65
C GLY A 115 5.12 2.45 -11.14
N LEU A 116 4.03 2.08 -10.46
CA LEU A 116 4.04 1.71 -9.04
C LEU A 116 4.85 0.44 -8.74
N PHE A 117 5.09 -0.42 -9.72
CA PHE A 117 5.94 -1.61 -9.59
C PHE A 117 7.42 -1.27 -9.81
N LEU A 118 7.73 -0.38 -10.74
CA LEU A 118 9.11 0.04 -11.03
C LEU A 118 9.69 0.91 -9.91
N ALA A 119 8.89 1.81 -9.32
CA ALA A 119 9.31 2.67 -8.22
C ALA A 119 10.01 1.91 -7.06
N PRO A 120 9.41 0.84 -6.48
CA PRO A 120 10.06 0.08 -5.42
C PRO A 120 11.25 -0.76 -5.91
N CYS A 121 11.26 -1.22 -7.17
CA CYS A 121 12.43 -1.88 -7.75
C CYS A 121 13.64 -0.93 -7.80
N ILE A 122 13.42 0.32 -8.19
CA ILE A 122 14.46 1.36 -8.23
C ILE A 122 14.88 1.73 -6.80
N SER A 123 13.92 1.95 -5.91
CA SER A 123 14.22 2.30 -4.51
C SER A 123 15.01 1.20 -3.79
N LEU A 124 14.79 -0.07 -4.12
CA LEU A 124 15.51 -1.18 -3.51
C LEU A 124 17.03 -1.06 -3.70
N LEU A 125 17.48 -0.50 -4.85
CA LEU A 125 18.90 -0.27 -5.14
C LEU A 125 19.52 0.82 -4.24
N SER A 126 18.71 1.76 -3.75
CA SER A 126 19.14 2.86 -2.88
C SER A 126 18.82 2.60 -1.39
N SER A 127 18.18 1.47 -1.07
CA SER A 127 17.69 1.19 0.28
C SER A 127 18.84 0.83 1.22
N LYS A 128 18.92 1.47 2.39
CA LYS A 128 19.88 1.07 3.44
C LYS A 128 19.19 0.46 4.65
N GLY A 129 19.74 -0.66 5.12
CA GLY A 129 19.23 -1.37 6.28
C GLY A 129 18.09 -2.33 5.97
N VAL A 130 17.93 -3.33 6.84
CA VAL A 130 16.96 -4.42 6.65
C VAL A 130 15.52 -3.91 6.57
N LEU A 131 15.19 -2.87 7.34
CA LEU A 131 13.85 -2.29 7.42
C LEU A 131 13.41 -1.64 6.08
N ALA A 132 14.29 -0.87 5.43
CA ALA A 132 14.03 -0.28 4.12
C ALA A 132 13.88 -1.36 3.03
N THR A 133 14.71 -2.40 3.09
CA THR A 133 14.60 -3.57 2.21
C THR A 133 13.26 -4.29 2.38
N ILE A 134 12.80 -4.52 3.61
CA ILE A 134 11.49 -5.13 3.88
C ILE A 134 10.36 -4.27 3.30
N TYR A 135 10.43 -2.94 3.48
CA TYR A 135 9.43 -2.01 2.97
C TYR A 135 9.30 -2.08 1.44
N SER A 136 10.46 -2.08 0.75
CA SER A 136 10.56 -2.16 -0.71
C SER A 136 10.12 -3.53 -1.24
N LEU A 137 10.58 -4.63 -0.64
CA LEU A 137 10.17 -5.99 -1.03
C LEU A 137 8.66 -6.19 -0.87
N ARG A 138 8.07 -5.70 0.22
CA ARG A 138 6.63 -5.73 0.43
C ARG A 138 5.87 -5.03 -0.70
N ALA A 139 6.37 -3.88 -1.16
CA ALA A 139 5.76 -3.17 -2.28
C ALA A 139 5.85 -3.98 -3.58
N ILE A 140 7.04 -4.50 -3.90
CA ILE A 140 7.28 -5.30 -5.11
C ILE A 140 6.33 -6.51 -5.15
N ILE A 141 6.27 -7.28 -4.05
CA ILE A 141 5.42 -8.47 -3.96
C ILE A 141 3.94 -8.09 -4.10
N SER A 142 3.49 -7.09 -3.34
CA SER A 142 2.07 -6.70 -3.33
C SER A 142 1.62 -6.16 -4.69
N THR A 143 2.42 -5.30 -5.31
CA THR A 143 2.13 -4.73 -6.62
C THR A 143 2.20 -5.80 -7.72
N SER A 144 3.12 -6.77 -7.62
CA SER A 144 3.18 -7.91 -8.56
C SER A 144 1.90 -8.75 -8.51
N VAL A 145 1.39 -9.03 -7.31
CA VAL A 145 0.14 -9.78 -7.14
C VAL A 145 -1.03 -9.01 -7.76
N LEU A 146 -1.12 -7.69 -7.52
CA LEU A 146 -2.18 -6.87 -8.10
C LEU A 146 -2.10 -6.80 -9.63
N LEU A 147 -0.89 -6.63 -10.19
CA LEU A 147 -0.69 -6.67 -11.65
C LEU A 147 -1.09 -8.03 -12.23
N ALA A 148 -0.73 -9.14 -11.59
CA ALA A 148 -1.13 -10.47 -12.04
C ALA A 148 -2.65 -10.66 -12.01
N LEU A 149 -3.34 -10.12 -10.99
CA LEU A 149 -4.80 -10.14 -10.91
C LEU A 149 -5.44 -9.28 -12.01
N MET A 150 -4.88 -8.12 -12.33
CA MET A 150 -5.36 -7.28 -13.42
C MET A 150 -5.20 -7.97 -14.78
N VAL A 151 -4.05 -8.59 -15.04
CA VAL A 151 -3.83 -9.38 -16.27
C VAL A 151 -4.87 -10.50 -16.37
N ARG A 152 -5.14 -11.22 -15.26
CA ARG A 152 -6.17 -12.25 -15.26
C ARG A 152 -7.57 -11.69 -15.53
N ALA A 153 -7.92 -10.55 -14.95
CA ALA A 153 -9.22 -9.92 -15.17
C ALA A 153 -9.41 -9.52 -16.64
N GLU A 154 -8.36 -8.94 -17.25
CA GLU A 154 -8.33 -8.56 -18.67
C GLU A 154 -8.50 -9.79 -19.59
N LEU A 155 -7.77 -10.88 -19.31
CA LEU A 155 -7.88 -12.12 -20.09
C LEU A 155 -9.27 -12.75 -20.00
N LYS A 156 -9.90 -12.69 -18.81
CA LYS A 156 -11.27 -13.16 -18.63
C LYS A 156 -12.26 -12.33 -19.44
N GLN A 157 -12.16 -11.01 -19.38
CA GLN A 157 -13.00 -10.09 -20.17
C GLN A 157 -12.86 -10.34 -21.68
N GLY A 158 -11.62 -10.53 -22.17
CA GLY A 158 -11.37 -10.86 -23.56
C GLY A 158 -11.96 -12.19 -24.01
N ASN A 159 -12.06 -13.17 -23.10
CA ASN A 159 -12.69 -14.46 -23.37
C ASN A 159 -14.22 -14.36 -23.40
N ASP A 160 -14.81 -13.63 -22.44
CA ASP A 160 -16.26 -13.40 -22.37
C ASP A 160 -16.75 -12.68 -23.64
N ARG A 161 -16.02 -11.67 -24.12
CA ARG A 161 -16.34 -10.90 -25.34
C ARG A 161 -16.27 -11.74 -26.63
N LYS A 162 -15.43 -12.77 -26.67
CA LYS A 162 -15.35 -13.71 -27.82
C LYS A 162 -16.47 -14.75 -27.82
N SER A 163 -17.06 -15.03 -26.66
CA SER A 163 -18.15 -15.99 -26.50
C SER A 163 -19.54 -15.38 -26.71
N GLU A 164 -19.67 -14.06 -26.80
CA GLU A 164 -20.92 -13.41 -27.22
C GLU A 164 -21.14 -13.63 -28.72
N PRO A 165 -22.25 -14.27 -29.14
CA PRO A 165 -22.58 -14.41 -30.55
C PRO A 165 -22.81 -13.02 -31.13
N ALA A 166 -22.13 -12.71 -32.24
CA ALA A 166 -22.38 -11.51 -33.01
C ALA A 166 -23.85 -11.50 -33.46
N ILE A 167 -24.63 -10.57 -32.91
CA ILE A 167 -26.03 -10.31 -33.31
C ILE A 167 -26.01 -9.46 -34.58
#